data_AF-A0A0Q8Q0R9-F1
#
_entry.id   AF-A0A0Q8Q0R9-F1
#
_cell.length_a   1.000
_cell.length_b   1.000
_cell.length_c   1.000
_cell.angle_alpha   90.00
_cell.angle_beta   90.00
_cell.angle_gamma   90.00
#
_symmetry.space_group_name_H-M   'P 1'
#
loop_
_entity.id
_entity.type
_entity.pdbx_description
1 polymer ?
#
loop_
_entity_poly.entity_id
_entity_poly.type
_entity_poly.pdbx_seq_one_letter_code
_entity_poly.pdbx_strand_id
1 'polypeptide(L)'
;MELFMSHFLQRPVHCLSCLAASTIFAALLTACGGSEQTSASATRSSFAPATVVENTAVFTGNRRNYTIIKAATGYTVIDNTGADGTSNLGAGINLFKFADITVDPEIGAKSLTLPPAQLKILTELYIAFFNRIPEAEGLNYWMDQVKAGQSISQIADTFFNAAIQYTALTGYSPGMSNADFVRVIYKNVLGRSGATAPPEEDVQFWVGELTSGRATKGTLVRSMLDSAHTFVGDPTWGFVPSLLDNKFTVGHYFAVQQGMSFNTPEESIQKTMDIAAAVTPTDTVAAINLIPVAPGTQPVDPNTPTTPPGSDPSRALNARFNAPRALVAGAGGYLYIADSGSDTVRKFNTITGAVTTLAGTPGQFGTPGAAPVDGVGAAARFNVLTGITVDAVGNLFVTDTFLNTGRIRKITTNGTVSTPLENAYAFGIATDTIGNVYFTNNFSSLVERLTPGGVRSTIANIREPRGLALDSAGNLYVSDTGSDFGPLGQSAFSCTIDRIAPTGTVSILAGKVATAAVENTCGYADGQGDAAKIGSNAYGVAVDAAGNVYVADTSNHVIRKVTPEGVVTTIAGMAAATGSADGNGTAARFNAPRGITIDPAGNLYVADTNNHTIRKITPAGAVSTIAGKAGEAGTANTP
;
A
#
# COMPACT_ATOMS: atom_id res chain seq x y z
N MET A 1 -29.54 -13.79 -28.07
CA MET A 1 -30.15 -15.09 -28.39
C MET A 1 -29.35 -15.62 -29.57
N GLU A 2 -28.80 -16.84 -29.43
CA GLU A 2 -27.71 -17.44 -30.23
C GLU A 2 -26.30 -16.83 -30.05
N LEU A 3 -25.58 -17.31 -29.02
CA LEU A 3 -24.10 -17.51 -29.01
C LEU A 3 -23.57 -18.14 -27.71
N PHE A 4 -24.44 -18.72 -26.89
CA PHE A 4 -24.07 -19.48 -25.68
C PHE A 4 -24.56 -20.93 -25.79
N MET A 5 -24.06 -21.66 -26.80
CA MET A 5 -24.20 -23.12 -26.87
C MET A 5 -23.27 -23.68 -27.96
N SER A 6 -21.98 -23.80 -27.65
CA SER A 6 -21.16 -24.94 -28.06
C SER A 6 -19.84 -24.84 -27.31
N HIS A 7 -19.59 -25.79 -26.41
CA HIS A 7 -18.25 -26.33 -26.05
C HIS A 7 -18.30 -27.34 -24.89
N PHE A 8 -19.45 -27.93 -24.58
CA PHE A 8 -19.49 -29.17 -23.80
C PHE A 8 -20.56 -30.11 -24.35
N LEU A 9 -20.21 -31.40 -24.45
CA LEU A 9 -20.97 -32.55 -24.94
C LEU A 9 -20.78 -32.95 -26.41
N GLN A 10 -19.65 -33.60 -26.71
CA GLN A 10 -19.65 -34.79 -27.58
C GLN A 10 -18.55 -35.77 -27.16
N ARG A 11 -18.93 -36.88 -26.51
CA ARG A 11 -18.32 -38.20 -26.70
C ARG A 11 -19.39 -39.28 -26.48
N PRO A 12 -19.76 -40.08 -27.49
CA PRO A 12 -20.57 -41.27 -27.28
C PRO A 12 -19.68 -42.46 -26.89
N VAL A 13 -20.24 -43.31 -26.04
CA VAL A 13 -19.77 -44.66 -25.70
C VAL A 13 -20.07 -45.59 -26.88
N HIS A 14 -19.07 -46.36 -27.34
CA HIS A 14 -19.29 -47.66 -27.97
C HIS A 14 -18.08 -48.60 -27.76
N CYS A 15 -18.35 -49.76 -27.17
CA CYS A 15 -17.52 -50.98 -27.21
C CYS A 15 -17.48 -51.56 -28.64
N LEU A 16 -16.32 -52.07 -29.09
CA LEU A 16 -16.11 -53.49 -29.45
C LEU A 16 -14.64 -53.76 -29.90
N SER A 17 -14.03 -54.76 -29.25
CA SER A 17 -13.11 -55.81 -29.76
C SER A 17 -12.00 -55.52 -30.79
N CYS A 18 -10.74 -55.85 -30.44
CA CYS A 18 -9.99 -57.05 -30.90
C CYS A 18 -8.45 -56.88 -30.81
N LEU A 19 -7.78 -57.91 -30.23
CA LEU A 19 -6.41 -58.42 -30.47
C LEU A 19 -5.20 -57.45 -30.41
N ALA A 20 -4.02 -57.78 -29.86
CA ALA A 20 -3.49 -58.95 -29.16
C ALA A 20 -2.06 -58.61 -28.65
N ALA A 21 -1.55 -59.46 -27.75
CA ALA A 21 -0.14 -59.79 -27.47
C ALA A 21 0.74 -58.71 -26.77
N SER A 22 1.56 -58.99 -25.75
CA SER A 22 2.00 -60.26 -25.15
C SER A 22 2.36 -60.09 -23.66
N THR A 23 2.14 -61.18 -22.93
CA THR A 23 2.68 -61.63 -21.62
C THR A 23 4.21 -61.46 -21.49
N ILE A 24 4.87 -61.31 -20.32
CA ILE A 24 5.14 -62.28 -19.22
C ILE A 24 5.86 -61.47 -18.10
N PHE A 25 5.33 -61.36 -16.88
CA PHE A 25 5.59 -62.14 -15.65
C PHE A 25 6.90 -61.88 -14.90
N ALA A 26 6.73 -61.70 -13.58
CA ALA A 26 7.68 -61.29 -12.54
C ALA A 26 8.57 -62.43 -12.01
N ALA A 27 9.63 -62.09 -11.27
CA ALA A 27 10.11 -62.90 -10.14
C ALA A 27 11.03 -62.12 -9.18
N LEU A 28 10.83 -62.37 -7.89
CA LEU A 28 11.53 -61.84 -6.71
C LEU A 28 12.84 -62.61 -6.38
N LEU A 29 13.62 -61.99 -5.48
CA LEU A 29 14.23 -62.54 -4.24
C LEU A 29 15.74 -62.84 -4.18
N THR A 30 16.40 -62.04 -3.31
CA THR A 30 17.41 -62.36 -2.26
C THR A 30 18.85 -62.83 -2.54
N ALA A 31 19.74 -62.07 -1.89
CA ALA A 31 20.88 -62.47 -1.07
C ALA A 31 22.21 -62.86 -1.74
N CYS A 32 23.19 -61.95 -1.67
CA CYS A 32 24.51 -62.24 -1.13
C CYS A 32 25.21 -60.93 -0.74
N GLY A 33 25.86 -60.90 0.43
CA GLY A 33 26.62 -59.76 0.93
C GLY A 33 27.96 -59.60 0.21
N GLY A 34 28.39 -58.35 0.10
CA GLY A 34 29.70 -57.99 -0.43
C GLY A 34 29.92 -56.49 -0.28
N SER A 35 30.75 -56.11 0.68
CA SER A 35 31.21 -54.75 0.92
C SER A 35 32.04 -54.25 -0.24
N GLU A 36 31.65 -53.15 -0.88
CA GLU A 36 32.58 -52.26 -1.57
C GLU A 36 31.96 -50.87 -1.65
N GLN A 37 32.64 -49.90 -1.03
CA GLN A 37 32.38 -48.48 -1.24
C GLN A 37 32.59 -48.18 -2.71
N THR A 38 31.51 -48.07 -3.47
CA THR A 38 31.52 -47.42 -4.76
C THR A 38 30.46 -46.33 -4.75
N SER A 39 30.93 -45.13 -5.05
CA SER A 39 30.18 -43.90 -5.24
C SER A 39 29.03 -44.12 -6.23
N ALA A 40 27.84 -44.39 -5.73
CA ALA A 40 26.61 -44.28 -6.49
C ALA A 40 26.04 -42.89 -6.25
N SER A 41 26.20 -42.03 -7.25
CA SER A 41 25.38 -40.85 -7.48
C SER A 41 23.93 -41.18 -7.15
N ALA A 42 23.43 -40.64 -6.05
CA ALA A 42 22.01 -40.63 -5.79
C ALA A 42 21.39 -39.82 -6.94
N THR A 43 20.82 -40.54 -7.90
CA THR A 43 19.84 -40.02 -8.83
C THR A 43 18.76 -39.39 -7.97
N ARG A 44 18.84 -38.06 -7.79
CA ARG A 44 17.74 -37.26 -7.28
C ARG A 44 16.55 -37.61 -8.17
N SER A 45 15.54 -38.22 -7.58
CA SER A 45 14.23 -38.39 -8.20
C SER A 45 13.83 -37.06 -8.82
N SER A 46 13.60 -37.07 -10.13
CA SER A 46 13.18 -35.91 -10.90
C SER A 46 11.94 -35.30 -10.27
N PHE A 47 12.05 -34.04 -9.84
CA PHE A 47 10.93 -33.16 -9.51
C PHE A 47 9.94 -33.18 -10.68
N ALA A 48 8.65 -33.39 -10.45
CA ALA A 48 7.67 -33.30 -11.52
C ALA A 48 7.42 -31.79 -11.81
N PRO A 49 7.92 -31.23 -12.92
CA PRO A 49 7.61 -29.86 -13.29
C PRO A 49 6.10 -29.72 -13.57
N ALA A 50 5.60 -28.47 -13.55
CA ALA A 50 4.24 -28.17 -13.99
C ALA A 50 3.94 -28.85 -15.34
N THR A 51 2.79 -29.51 -15.45
CA THR A 51 2.35 -30.06 -16.74
C THR A 51 1.73 -28.93 -17.53
N VAL A 52 2.37 -28.54 -18.64
CA VAL A 52 1.81 -27.52 -19.53
C VAL A 52 0.86 -28.18 -20.51
N VAL A 53 -0.41 -27.82 -20.43
CA VAL A 53 -1.45 -28.23 -21.38
C VAL A 53 -1.87 -26.98 -22.14
N GLU A 54 -1.55 -26.93 -23.43
CA GLU A 54 -1.66 -25.73 -24.27
C GLU A 54 -0.86 -24.56 -23.66
N ASN A 55 -1.54 -23.52 -23.16
CA ASN A 55 -0.93 -22.36 -22.49
C ASN A 55 -1.27 -22.31 -20.98
N THR A 56 -1.71 -23.42 -20.42
CA THR A 56 -2.04 -23.55 -18.99
C THR A 56 -0.99 -24.40 -18.29
N ALA A 57 -0.33 -23.84 -17.27
CA ALA A 57 0.54 -24.60 -16.39
C ALA A 57 -0.27 -25.26 -15.28
N VAL A 58 -0.26 -26.59 -15.22
CA VAL A 58 -1.06 -27.40 -14.28
C VAL A 58 -0.18 -27.93 -13.15
N PHE A 59 -0.63 -27.72 -11.91
CA PHE A 59 -0.02 -28.15 -10.67
C PHE A 59 -0.98 -29.05 -9.90
N THR A 60 -0.44 -30.04 -9.19
CA THR A 60 -1.22 -31.05 -8.45
C THR A 60 -1.59 -30.62 -7.04
N GLY A 61 -0.89 -29.65 -6.45
CA GLY A 61 -1.18 -29.11 -5.13
C GLY A 61 -2.14 -27.91 -5.13
N ASN A 62 -2.51 -27.50 -3.92
CA ASN A 62 -3.35 -26.30 -3.68
C ASN A 62 -2.55 -25.02 -3.86
N ARG A 63 -3.18 -23.95 -4.35
CA ARG A 63 -2.55 -22.64 -4.63
C ARG A 63 -1.78 -22.05 -3.46
N ARG A 64 -2.22 -22.27 -2.22
CA ARG A 64 -1.57 -21.74 -1.00
C ARG A 64 -0.12 -22.23 -0.82
N ASN A 65 0.21 -23.37 -1.42
CA ASN A 65 1.54 -23.95 -1.34
C ASN A 65 2.54 -23.34 -2.33
N TYR A 66 2.08 -22.54 -3.30
CA TYR A 66 2.93 -22.05 -4.38
C TYR A 66 3.11 -20.53 -4.35
N THR A 67 4.27 -20.06 -4.80
CA THR A 67 4.56 -18.65 -5.07
C THR A 67 4.74 -18.45 -6.56
N ILE A 68 4.01 -17.50 -7.17
CA ILE A 68 4.15 -17.15 -8.59
C ILE A 68 4.91 -15.83 -8.67
N ILE A 69 6.01 -15.81 -9.42
CA ILE A 69 6.84 -14.62 -9.65
C ILE A 69 6.84 -14.34 -11.14
N LYS A 70 6.35 -13.16 -11.53
CA LYS A 70 6.42 -12.66 -12.92
C LYS A 70 7.80 -12.10 -13.21
N ALA A 71 8.41 -12.53 -14.31
CA ALA A 71 9.70 -12.07 -14.80
C ALA A 71 9.59 -11.59 -16.27
N ALA A 72 10.62 -10.92 -16.79
CA ALA A 72 10.61 -10.39 -18.15
C ALA A 72 10.46 -11.48 -19.24
N THR A 73 10.87 -12.73 -18.95
CA THR A 73 10.86 -13.86 -19.89
C THR A 73 9.76 -14.89 -19.62
N GLY A 74 8.90 -14.65 -18.63
CA GLY A 74 7.82 -15.57 -18.25
C GLY A 74 7.58 -15.60 -16.74
N TYR A 75 7.45 -16.79 -16.16
CA TYR A 75 7.06 -16.96 -14.77
C TYR A 75 7.93 -17.99 -14.05
N THR A 76 8.25 -17.72 -12.80
CA THR A 76 8.84 -18.69 -11.88
C THR A 76 7.78 -19.06 -10.84
N VAL A 77 7.44 -20.35 -10.76
CA VAL A 77 6.49 -20.88 -9.78
C VAL A 77 7.25 -21.77 -8.80
N ILE A 78 7.26 -21.38 -7.53
CA ILE A 78 7.97 -22.06 -6.45
C ILE A 78 6.96 -22.84 -5.62
N ASP A 79 7.11 -24.15 -5.49
CA ASP A 79 6.43 -24.91 -4.44
C ASP A 79 7.13 -24.68 -3.10
N ASN A 80 6.46 -23.95 -2.22
CA ASN A 80 6.95 -23.60 -0.89
C ASN A 80 6.98 -24.79 0.08
N THR A 81 6.36 -25.92 -0.27
CA THR A 81 6.40 -27.16 0.53
C THR A 81 7.60 -28.04 0.18
N GLY A 82 8.28 -27.74 -0.93
CA GLY A 82 9.47 -28.45 -1.40
C GLY A 82 9.21 -29.82 -2.02
N ALA A 83 7.95 -30.22 -2.21
CA ALA A 83 7.58 -31.50 -2.78
C ALA A 83 7.80 -31.54 -4.30
N ASP A 84 7.50 -30.44 -4.99
CA ASP A 84 7.52 -30.32 -6.46
C ASP A 84 8.63 -29.39 -6.98
N GLY A 85 9.32 -28.64 -6.10
CA GLY A 85 10.43 -27.75 -6.46
C GLY A 85 10.00 -26.45 -7.19
N THR A 86 10.86 -25.94 -8.08
CA THR A 86 10.62 -24.69 -8.83
C THR A 86 10.41 -24.96 -10.31
N SER A 87 9.29 -24.47 -10.86
CA SER A 87 9.00 -24.49 -12.30
C SER A 87 9.31 -23.13 -12.93
N ASN A 88 10.13 -23.12 -13.97
CA ASN A 88 10.37 -21.94 -14.80
C ASN A 88 9.60 -22.08 -16.11
N LEU A 89 8.72 -21.13 -16.38
CA LEU A 89 7.73 -21.17 -17.43
C LEU A 89 7.92 -19.98 -18.37
N GLY A 90 7.73 -20.19 -19.67
CA GLY A 90 7.86 -19.12 -20.66
C GLY A 90 6.71 -18.09 -20.59
N ALA A 91 6.89 -16.96 -21.27
CA ALA A 91 5.90 -15.89 -21.35
C ALA A 91 4.58 -16.26 -22.05
N GLY A 92 4.51 -17.42 -22.73
CA GLY A 92 3.29 -17.91 -23.36
C GLY A 92 2.29 -18.60 -22.42
N ILE A 93 2.57 -18.64 -21.11
CA ILE A 93 1.62 -19.16 -20.12
C ILE A 93 0.58 -18.09 -19.77
N ASN A 94 -0.68 -18.44 -19.98
CA ASN A 94 -1.83 -17.57 -19.75
C ASN A 94 -2.57 -17.89 -18.46
N LEU A 95 -2.45 -19.13 -17.95
CA LEU A 95 -3.16 -19.57 -16.75
C LEU A 95 -2.30 -20.52 -15.91
N PHE A 96 -2.45 -20.45 -14.59
CA PHE A 96 -1.91 -21.43 -13.65
C PHE A 96 -3.06 -22.16 -12.98
N LYS A 97 -3.19 -23.46 -13.23
CA LYS A 97 -4.23 -24.30 -12.65
C LYS A 97 -3.68 -25.11 -11.49
N PHE A 98 -4.24 -24.90 -10.31
CA PHE A 98 -3.96 -25.66 -9.08
C PHE A 98 -5.15 -26.59 -8.79
N ALA A 99 -5.00 -27.49 -7.81
CA ALA A 99 -6.05 -28.42 -7.43
C ALA A 99 -7.36 -27.73 -6.99
N ASP A 100 -7.25 -26.57 -6.33
CA ASP A 100 -8.36 -25.82 -5.74
C ASP A 100 -8.80 -24.61 -6.57
N ILE A 101 -7.91 -24.01 -7.37
CA ILE A 101 -8.19 -22.74 -8.05
C ILE A 101 -7.36 -22.56 -9.33
N THR A 102 -7.84 -21.72 -10.22
CA THR A 102 -7.11 -21.26 -11.42
C THR A 102 -6.73 -19.78 -11.25
N VAL A 103 -5.51 -19.43 -11.69
CA VAL A 103 -4.96 -18.07 -11.61
C VAL A 103 -4.70 -17.51 -13.01
N ASP A 104 -5.31 -16.35 -13.28
CA ASP A 104 -5.03 -15.45 -14.42
C ASP A 104 -4.01 -14.39 -13.98
N PRO A 105 -2.76 -14.43 -14.46
CA PRO A 105 -1.72 -13.47 -14.09
C PRO A 105 -1.81 -12.13 -14.84
N GLU A 106 -2.70 -11.98 -15.82
CA GLU A 106 -2.78 -10.79 -16.68
C GLU A 106 -3.92 -9.85 -16.29
N ILE A 107 -4.91 -10.34 -15.54
CA ILE A 107 -6.06 -9.53 -15.12
C ILE A 107 -5.65 -8.26 -14.35
N GLY A 108 -4.56 -8.32 -13.58
CA GLY A 108 -3.99 -7.16 -12.88
C GLY A 108 -3.63 -6.02 -13.84
N ALA A 109 -2.80 -6.29 -14.85
CA ALA A 109 -2.47 -5.32 -15.89
C ALA A 109 -3.72 -4.89 -16.70
N LYS A 110 -4.65 -5.81 -16.93
CA LYS A 110 -5.88 -5.51 -17.65
C LYS A 110 -6.80 -4.55 -16.89
N SER A 111 -6.86 -4.66 -15.57
CA SER A 111 -7.66 -3.77 -14.72
C SER A 111 -7.24 -2.30 -14.81
N LEU A 112 -5.94 -2.05 -15.01
CA LEU A 112 -5.36 -0.70 -15.14
C LEU A 112 -5.83 0.07 -16.36
N THR A 113 -6.37 -0.62 -17.35
CA THR A 113 -6.89 0.02 -18.57
C THR A 113 -8.30 0.57 -18.41
N LEU A 114 -8.93 0.38 -17.24
CA LEU A 114 -10.23 0.93 -16.88
C LEU A 114 -10.08 2.00 -15.78
N PRO A 115 -10.93 3.04 -15.79
CA PRO A 115 -11.04 3.96 -14.66
C PRO A 115 -11.34 3.20 -13.35
N PRO A 116 -10.65 3.50 -12.23
CA PRO A 116 -10.86 2.80 -10.95
C PRO A 116 -12.31 2.81 -10.45
N ALA A 117 -13.03 3.91 -10.70
CA ALA A 117 -14.45 4.02 -10.34
C ALA A 117 -15.32 3.00 -11.09
N GLN A 118 -15.01 2.69 -12.36
CA GLN A 118 -15.77 1.69 -13.12
C GLN A 118 -15.50 0.27 -12.62
N LEU A 119 -14.24 -0.04 -12.28
CA LEU A 119 -13.87 -1.33 -11.69
C LEU A 119 -14.56 -1.56 -10.34
N LYS A 120 -14.66 -0.50 -9.51
CA LYS A 120 -15.39 -0.52 -8.24
C LYS A 120 -16.86 -0.84 -8.44
N ILE A 121 -17.53 -0.14 -9.36
CA ILE A 121 -18.94 -0.38 -9.62
C ILE A 121 -19.18 -1.79 -10.17
N LEU A 122 -18.34 -2.29 -11.10
CA LEU A 122 -18.45 -3.67 -11.59
C LEU A 122 -18.41 -4.69 -10.45
N THR A 123 -17.51 -4.49 -9.48
CA THR A 123 -17.41 -5.35 -8.30
C THR A 123 -18.64 -5.23 -7.40
N GLU A 124 -19.16 -4.02 -7.20
CA GLU A 124 -20.37 -3.77 -6.42
C GLU A 124 -21.63 -4.37 -7.06
N LEU A 125 -21.67 -4.52 -8.38
CA LEU A 125 -22.74 -5.28 -9.03
C LEU A 125 -22.73 -6.75 -8.61
N TYR A 126 -21.56 -7.38 -8.43
CA TYR A 126 -21.49 -8.75 -7.91
C TYR A 126 -22.04 -8.84 -6.48
N ILE A 127 -21.75 -7.84 -5.66
CA ILE A 127 -22.22 -7.75 -4.29
C ILE A 127 -23.73 -7.53 -4.27
N ALA A 128 -24.24 -6.55 -5.00
CA ALA A 128 -25.64 -6.19 -5.01
C ALA A 128 -26.52 -7.31 -5.58
N PHE A 129 -26.14 -7.87 -6.73
CA PHE A 129 -26.91 -8.94 -7.35
C PHE A 129 -26.72 -10.26 -6.61
N PHE A 130 -25.50 -10.70 -6.34
CA PHE A 130 -25.27 -12.08 -5.91
C PHE A 130 -24.81 -12.23 -4.46
N ASN A 131 -24.65 -11.14 -3.70
CA ASN A 131 -24.02 -11.14 -2.37
C ASN A 131 -22.67 -11.88 -2.34
N ARG A 132 -21.86 -11.71 -3.39
CA ARG A 132 -20.57 -12.37 -3.54
C ARG A 132 -19.50 -11.40 -4.01
N ILE A 133 -18.23 -11.75 -3.81
CA ILE A 133 -17.12 -11.08 -4.47
C ILE A 133 -16.94 -11.64 -5.90
N PRO A 134 -16.46 -10.84 -6.86
CA PRO A 134 -16.13 -11.36 -8.18
C PRO A 134 -14.94 -12.33 -8.12
N GLU A 135 -14.87 -13.19 -9.13
CA GLU A 135 -13.67 -13.95 -9.48
C GLU A 135 -12.99 -13.32 -10.70
N ALA A 136 -11.74 -13.71 -10.95
CA ALA A 136 -10.96 -13.18 -12.04
C ALA A 136 -11.63 -13.40 -13.40
N GLU A 137 -12.05 -14.62 -13.74
CA GLU A 137 -12.67 -14.93 -15.03
C GLU A 137 -13.92 -14.07 -15.29
N GLY A 138 -14.83 -14.03 -14.32
CA GLY A 138 -16.06 -13.26 -14.42
C GLY A 138 -15.81 -11.75 -14.52
N LEU A 139 -14.93 -11.22 -13.67
CA LEU A 139 -14.59 -9.80 -13.71
C LEU A 139 -13.92 -9.42 -15.03
N ASN A 140 -13.02 -10.28 -15.50
CA ASN A 140 -12.29 -10.10 -16.76
C ASN A 140 -13.26 -9.98 -17.95
N TYR A 141 -14.27 -10.84 -18.00
CA TYR A 141 -15.33 -10.78 -19.01
C TYR A 141 -16.05 -9.43 -19.02
N TRP A 142 -16.46 -8.91 -17.86
CA TRP A 142 -17.16 -7.63 -17.78
C TRP A 142 -16.25 -6.44 -18.09
N MET A 143 -14.98 -6.50 -17.70
CA MET A 143 -14.01 -5.49 -18.11
C MET A 143 -13.88 -5.41 -19.63
N ASP A 144 -13.93 -6.54 -20.34
CA ASP A 144 -13.94 -6.55 -21.80
C ASP A 144 -15.21 -5.93 -22.39
N GLN A 145 -16.36 -6.16 -21.76
CA GLN A 145 -17.60 -5.52 -22.22
C GLN A 145 -17.55 -3.99 -22.08
N VAL A 146 -16.97 -3.48 -20.99
CA VAL A 146 -16.76 -2.03 -20.83
C VAL A 146 -15.83 -1.49 -21.90
N LYS A 147 -14.72 -2.18 -22.19
CA LYS A 147 -13.79 -1.79 -23.26
C LYS A 147 -14.42 -1.85 -24.65
N ALA A 148 -15.34 -2.78 -24.87
CA ALA A 148 -16.12 -2.88 -26.09
C ALA A 148 -17.19 -1.78 -26.22
N GLY A 149 -17.27 -0.86 -25.24
CA GLY A 149 -18.15 0.31 -25.28
C GLY A 149 -19.50 0.11 -24.59
N GLN A 150 -19.72 -1.02 -23.90
CA GLN A 150 -20.94 -1.18 -23.09
C GLN A 150 -20.87 -0.28 -21.86
N SER A 151 -21.95 0.44 -21.58
CA SER A 151 -22.09 1.19 -20.33
C SER A 151 -22.28 0.24 -19.14
N ILE A 152 -21.84 0.68 -17.96
CA ILE A 152 -22.05 -0.07 -16.71
C ILE A 152 -23.54 -0.34 -16.43
N SER A 153 -24.43 0.57 -16.84
CA SER A 153 -25.88 0.36 -16.72
C SER A 153 -26.37 -0.81 -17.58
N GLN A 154 -25.88 -0.92 -18.82
CA GLN A 154 -26.22 -2.04 -19.71
C GLN A 154 -25.67 -3.37 -19.17
N ILE A 155 -24.48 -3.33 -18.57
CA ILE A 155 -23.90 -4.49 -17.88
C ILE A 155 -24.75 -4.86 -16.64
N ALA A 156 -25.20 -3.89 -15.84
CA ALA A 156 -26.06 -4.16 -14.69
C ALA A 156 -27.39 -4.84 -15.10
N ASP A 157 -27.92 -4.54 -16.28
CA ASP A 157 -29.13 -5.20 -16.80
C ASP A 157 -28.88 -6.68 -17.16
N THR A 158 -27.68 -7.03 -17.60
CA THR A 158 -27.34 -8.43 -17.93
C THR A 158 -27.05 -9.27 -16.68
N PHE A 159 -26.64 -8.64 -15.57
CA PHE A 159 -26.44 -9.33 -14.28
C PHE A 159 -27.71 -10.00 -13.76
N PHE A 160 -28.87 -9.33 -13.87
CA PHE A 160 -30.15 -9.94 -13.48
C PHE A 160 -30.45 -11.20 -14.31
N ASN A 161 -30.19 -11.15 -15.63
CA ASN A 161 -30.41 -12.29 -16.52
C ASN A 161 -29.48 -13.46 -16.20
N ALA A 162 -28.25 -13.19 -15.74
CA ALA A 162 -27.35 -14.21 -15.22
C ALA A 162 -27.84 -14.77 -13.87
N ALA A 163 -28.40 -13.93 -13.00
CA ALA A 163 -28.88 -14.34 -11.68
C ALA A 163 -29.98 -15.40 -11.74
N ILE A 164 -30.93 -15.24 -12.66
CA ILE A 164 -32.05 -16.17 -12.83
C ILE A 164 -31.65 -17.52 -13.44
N GLN A 165 -30.42 -17.69 -13.94
CA GLN A 165 -29.91 -18.99 -14.38
C GLN A 165 -29.55 -19.91 -13.20
N TYR A 166 -29.27 -19.34 -12.04
CA TYR A 166 -28.83 -20.05 -10.83
C TYR A 166 -29.78 -19.79 -9.66
N THR A 167 -31.09 -19.93 -9.90
CA THR A 167 -32.15 -19.54 -8.95
C THR A 167 -31.98 -20.12 -7.55
N ALA A 168 -31.54 -21.37 -7.45
CA ALA A 168 -31.32 -22.07 -6.17
C ALA A 168 -30.19 -21.44 -5.32
N LEU A 169 -29.21 -20.79 -5.96
CA LEU A 169 -28.05 -20.20 -5.30
C LEU A 169 -28.20 -18.69 -5.11
N THR A 170 -28.79 -17.99 -6.08
CA THR A 170 -28.87 -16.53 -6.10
C THR A 170 -30.15 -15.99 -5.47
N GLY A 171 -31.18 -16.83 -5.33
CA GLY A 171 -32.49 -16.45 -4.82
C GLY A 171 -33.38 -15.69 -5.81
N TYR A 172 -32.92 -15.44 -7.04
CA TYR A 172 -33.74 -14.81 -8.09
C TYR A 172 -34.58 -15.85 -8.83
N SER A 173 -35.71 -15.42 -9.37
CA SER A 173 -36.51 -16.24 -10.27
C SER A 173 -37.06 -15.42 -11.43
N PRO A 174 -37.36 -16.04 -12.59
CA PRO A 174 -37.95 -15.33 -13.73
C PRO A 174 -39.29 -14.65 -13.41
N GLY A 175 -40.05 -15.18 -12.43
CA GLY A 175 -41.35 -14.65 -11.99
C GLY A 175 -41.31 -13.81 -10.71
N MET A 176 -40.12 -13.41 -10.24
CA MET A 176 -39.97 -12.63 -9.01
C MET A 176 -40.64 -11.26 -9.12
N SER A 177 -41.40 -10.87 -8.10
CA SER A 177 -42.05 -9.55 -8.04
C SER A 177 -41.01 -8.42 -7.93
N ASN A 178 -41.37 -7.21 -8.35
CA ASN A 178 -40.48 -6.04 -8.20
C ASN A 178 -40.14 -5.77 -6.73
N ALA A 179 -41.07 -6.00 -5.81
CA ALA A 179 -40.85 -5.81 -4.38
C ALA A 179 -39.85 -6.85 -3.83
N ASP A 180 -39.98 -8.12 -4.22
CA ASP A 180 -39.04 -9.17 -3.81
C ASP A 180 -37.65 -8.93 -4.40
N PHE A 181 -37.57 -8.46 -5.64
CA PHE A 181 -36.32 -8.04 -6.25
C PHE A 181 -35.64 -6.94 -5.43
N VAL A 182 -36.36 -5.86 -5.10
CA VAL A 182 -35.84 -4.75 -4.29
C VAL A 182 -35.37 -5.25 -2.92
N ARG A 183 -36.11 -6.14 -2.27
CA ARG A 183 -35.73 -6.72 -0.97
C ARG A 183 -34.44 -7.53 -1.04
N VAL A 184 -34.20 -8.28 -2.11
CA VAL A 184 -32.92 -8.98 -2.32
C VAL A 184 -31.77 -7.99 -2.43
N ILE A 185 -31.93 -6.92 -3.21
CA ILE A 185 -30.89 -5.89 -3.34
C ILE A 185 -30.63 -5.20 -2.00
N TYR A 186 -31.68 -4.84 -1.25
CA TYR A 186 -31.55 -4.28 0.10
C TYR A 186 -30.79 -5.20 1.05
N LYS A 187 -31.09 -6.50 1.02
CA LYS A 187 -30.38 -7.49 1.83
C LYS A 187 -28.90 -7.52 1.49
N ASN A 188 -28.57 -7.52 0.21
CA ASN A 188 -27.21 -7.71 -0.25
C ASN A 188 -26.34 -6.45 -0.08
N VAL A 189 -26.93 -5.28 -0.33
CA VAL A 189 -26.25 -3.97 -0.27
C VAL A 189 -26.21 -3.42 1.16
N LEU A 190 -27.32 -3.51 1.92
CA LEU A 190 -27.42 -2.92 3.27
C LEU A 190 -27.31 -3.95 4.40
N GLY A 191 -27.23 -5.26 4.11
CA GLY A 191 -27.18 -6.30 5.14
C GLY A 191 -28.52 -6.54 5.87
N ARG A 192 -29.65 -6.10 5.30
CA ARG A 192 -30.97 -6.07 5.95
C ARG A 192 -31.78 -7.34 5.67
N SER A 193 -32.23 -8.06 6.70
CA SER A 193 -33.19 -9.18 6.54
C SER A 193 -33.97 -9.45 7.82
N GLY A 194 -35.15 -10.08 7.70
CA GLY A 194 -35.99 -10.40 8.87
C GLY A 194 -36.38 -9.15 9.65
N ALA A 195 -36.05 -9.10 10.94
CA ALA A 195 -36.37 -7.97 11.83
C ALA A 195 -35.70 -6.63 11.42
N THR A 196 -34.67 -6.68 10.56
CA THR A 196 -34.00 -5.49 10.03
C THR A 196 -34.39 -5.17 8.59
N ALA A 197 -35.42 -5.81 8.02
CA ALA A 197 -35.88 -5.54 6.66
C ALA A 197 -36.23 -4.05 6.42
N PRO A 198 -36.10 -3.54 5.17
CA PRO A 198 -36.53 -2.17 4.83
C PRO A 198 -38.01 -1.94 5.16
N PRO A 199 -38.38 -0.74 5.65
CA PRO A 199 -39.77 -0.30 5.70
C PRO A 199 -40.43 -0.48 4.34
N GLU A 200 -41.72 -0.83 4.32
CA GLU A 200 -42.42 -1.08 3.06
C GLU A 200 -42.48 0.19 2.20
N GLU A 201 -42.52 1.38 2.81
CA GLU A 201 -42.44 2.66 2.09
C GLU A 201 -41.15 2.80 1.26
N ASP A 202 -40.00 2.41 1.81
CA ASP A 202 -38.71 2.43 1.10
C ASP A 202 -38.71 1.44 -0.07
N VAL A 203 -39.30 0.25 0.15
CA VAL A 203 -39.44 -0.75 -0.92
C VAL A 203 -40.31 -0.21 -2.05
N GLN A 204 -41.45 0.41 -1.71
CA GLN A 204 -42.39 0.94 -2.69
C GLN A 204 -41.84 2.14 -3.47
N PHE A 205 -40.98 2.96 -2.88
CA PHE A 205 -40.25 4.01 -3.59
C PHE A 205 -39.49 3.45 -4.80
N TRP A 206 -38.66 2.42 -4.61
CA TRP A 206 -37.90 1.80 -5.69
C TRP A 206 -38.76 0.98 -6.64
N VAL A 207 -39.81 0.31 -6.15
CA VAL A 207 -40.78 -0.39 -7.01
C VAL A 207 -41.49 0.59 -7.96
N GLY A 208 -41.75 1.82 -7.52
CA GLY A 208 -42.31 2.88 -8.35
C GLY A 208 -41.45 3.23 -9.56
N GLU A 209 -40.13 3.23 -9.41
CA GLU A 209 -39.18 3.48 -10.52
C GLU A 209 -39.23 2.39 -11.58
N LEU A 210 -39.35 1.11 -11.18
CA LEU A 210 -39.51 -0.01 -12.12
C LEU A 210 -40.89 0.00 -12.79
N THR A 211 -41.95 0.27 -12.02
CA THR A 211 -43.34 0.21 -12.51
C THR A 211 -43.66 1.36 -13.46
N SER A 212 -43.06 2.53 -13.25
CA SER A 212 -43.20 3.69 -14.13
C SER A 212 -42.34 3.61 -15.39
N GLY A 213 -41.45 2.61 -15.50
CA GLY A 213 -40.51 2.47 -16.61
C GLY A 213 -39.36 3.49 -16.60
N ARG A 214 -39.20 4.27 -15.51
CA ARG A 214 -38.08 5.20 -15.34
C ARG A 214 -36.75 4.49 -15.08
N ALA A 215 -36.81 3.28 -14.53
CA ALA A 215 -35.65 2.43 -14.31
C ALA A 215 -35.87 1.01 -14.86
N THR A 216 -34.79 0.45 -15.39
CA THR A 216 -34.59 -1.00 -15.53
C THR A 216 -34.08 -1.58 -14.20
N LYS A 217 -34.05 -2.91 -14.05
CA LYS A 217 -33.48 -3.55 -12.85
C LYS A 217 -32.02 -3.19 -12.64
N GLY A 218 -31.20 -3.09 -13.70
CA GLY A 218 -29.80 -2.71 -13.60
C GLY A 218 -29.60 -1.24 -13.23
N THR A 219 -30.34 -0.32 -13.86
CA THR A 219 -30.28 1.11 -13.52
C THR A 219 -30.83 1.42 -12.12
N LEU A 220 -31.82 0.65 -11.66
CA LEU A 220 -32.30 0.71 -10.28
C LEU A 220 -31.19 0.32 -9.29
N VAL A 221 -30.53 -0.83 -9.50
CA VAL A 221 -29.46 -1.29 -8.60
C VAL A 221 -28.31 -0.28 -8.54
N ARG A 222 -27.93 0.31 -9.67
CA ARG A 222 -26.97 1.40 -9.68
C ARG A 222 -27.41 2.58 -8.80
N SER A 223 -28.65 3.03 -8.94
CA SER A 223 -29.18 4.14 -8.14
C SER A 223 -29.21 3.81 -6.64
N MET A 224 -29.53 2.56 -6.29
CA MET A 224 -29.49 2.07 -4.91
C MET A 224 -28.05 2.02 -4.35
N LEU A 225 -27.07 1.60 -5.15
CA LEU A 225 -25.65 1.63 -4.78
C LEU A 225 -25.15 3.06 -4.60
N ASP A 226 -25.47 3.95 -5.54
CA ASP A 226 -25.12 5.38 -5.47
C ASP A 226 -25.71 5.99 -4.20
N SER A 227 -26.97 5.69 -3.87
CA SER A 227 -27.61 6.10 -2.62
C SER A 227 -26.92 5.52 -1.38
N ALA A 228 -26.54 4.23 -1.41
CA ALA A 228 -25.88 3.57 -0.28
C ALA A 228 -24.55 4.24 0.07
N HIS A 229 -23.79 4.70 -0.93
CA HIS A 229 -22.55 5.45 -0.73
C HIS A 229 -22.74 6.86 -0.16
N THR A 230 -23.96 7.41 -0.16
CA THR A 230 -24.21 8.73 0.45
C THR A 230 -24.33 8.71 1.96
N PHE A 231 -24.42 7.54 2.60
CA PHE A 231 -24.58 7.41 4.05
C PHE A 231 -23.32 7.75 4.86
N VAL A 232 -22.24 8.25 4.25
CA VAL A 232 -21.01 8.61 4.94
C VAL A 232 -21.29 9.62 6.06
N GLY A 233 -20.92 9.25 7.30
CA GLY A 233 -21.13 10.08 8.50
C GLY A 233 -22.53 9.97 9.12
N ASP A 234 -23.44 9.16 8.55
CA ASP A 234 -24.74 8.89 9.16
C ASP A 234 -24.58 8.02 10.43
N PRO A 235 -25.18 8.38 11.57
CA PRO A 235 -25.01 7.66 12.83
C PRO A 235 -25.65 6.26 12.84
N THR A 236 -26.59 5.99 11.94
CA THR A 236 -27.30 4.72 11.82
C THR A 236 -26.75 3.89 10.65
N TRP A 237 -26.40 4.55 9.54
CA TRP A 237 -26.12 3.91 8.26
C TRP A 237 -24.68 4.13 7.75
N GLY A 238 -23.86 4.90 8.47
CA GLY A 238 -22.48 5.19 8.07
C GLY A 238 -21.57 3.96 7.94
N PHE A 239 -22.00 2.80 8.44
CA PHE A 239 -21.31 1.53 8.24
C PHE A 239 -21.46 0.95 6.82
N VAL A 240 -22.50 1.35 6.07
CA VAL A 240 -22.84 0.76 4.76
C VAL A 240 -21.78 1.06 3.70
N PRO A 241 -21.33 2.32 3.49
CA PRO A 241 -20.24 2.61 2.56
C PRO A 241 -18.98 1.82 2.92
N SER A 242 -18.62 1.77 4.21
CA SER A 242 -17.45 1.01 4.67
C SER A 242 -17.58 -0.49 4.41
N LEU A 243 -18.78 -1.07 4.51
CA LEU A 243 -19.01 -2.47 4.18
C LEU A 243 -18.86 -2.74 2.68
N LEU A 244 -19.41 -1.88 1.82
CA LEU A 244 -19.30 -2.01 0.36
C LEU A 244 -17.86 -1.81 -0.09
N ASP A 245 -17.19 -0.79 0.44
CA ASP A 245 -15.77 -0.55 0.24
C ASP A 245 -14.97 -1.75 0.69
N ASN A 246 -15.36 -2.39 1.80
CA ASN A 246 -14.69 -3.59 2.28
C ASN A 246 -14.97 -4.84 1.42
N LYS A 247 -16.15 -4.97 0.83
CA LYS A 247 -16.40 -6.09 -0.09
C LYS A 247 -15.68 -5.88 -1.43
N PHE A 248 -15.60 -4.64 -1.92
CA PHE A 248 -14.81 -4.28 -3.10
C PHE A 248 -13.34 -4.64 -2.90
N THR A 249 -12.80 -4.12 -1.81
CA THR A 249 -11.53 -4.46 -1.18
C THR A 249 -11.20 -5.95 -1.35
N VAL A 250 -11.97 -6.86 -0.76
CA VAL A 250 -11.66 -8.29 -0.78
C VAL A 250 -11.78 -8.88 -2.20
N GLY A 251 -12.80 -8.46 -2.95
CA GLY A 251 -12.96 -8.88 -4.35
C GLY A 251 -11.82 -8.44 -5.25
N HIS A 252 -11.27 -7.24 -5.06
CA HIS A 252 -10.12 -6.74 -5.81
C HIS A 252 -8.85 -7.54 -5.50
N TYR A 253 -8.61 -7.90 -4.23
CA TYR A 253 -7.49 -8.78 -3.90
C TYR A 253 -7.63 -10.16 -4.52
N PHE A 254 -8.79 -10.78 -4.36
CA PHE A 254 -9.07 -12.11 -4.88
C PHE A 254 -8.98 -12.15 -6.42
N ALA A 255 -9.79 -11.34 -7.09
CA ALA A 255 -9.93 -11.40 -8.54
C ALA A 255 -8.79 -10.69 -9.28
N VAL A 256 -8.37 -9.51 -8.83
CA VAL A 256 -7.44 -8.67 -9.61
C VAL A 256 -5.99 -8.88 -9.19
N GLN A 257 -5.69 -8.81 -7.90
CA GLN A 257 -4.30 -8.92 -7.43
C GLN A 257 -3.79 -10.36 -7.47
N GLN A 258 -4.64 -11.32 -7.06
CA GLN A 258 -4.28 -12.72 -7.03
C GLN A 258 -4.74 -13.50 -8.26
N GLY A 259 -5.58 -12.92 -9.13
CA GLY A 259 -5.98 -13.52 -10.39
C GLY A 259 -6.90 -14.74 -10.26
N MET A 260 -7.61 -14.90 -9.15
CA MET A 260 -8.20 -16.19 -8.76
C MET A 260 -9.60 -16.46 -9.30
N SER A 261 -9.85 -17.69 -9.74
CA SER A 261 -11.19 -18.25 -10.03
C SER A 261 -11.28 -19.72 -9.61
N PHE A 262 -12.32 -20.09 -8.84
CA PHE A 262 -12.52 -21.48 -8.42
C PHE A 262 -12.78 -22.40 -9.63
N ASN A 263 -12.32 -23.64 -9.52
CA ASN A 263 -12.28 -24.57 -10.65
C ASN A 263 -13.67 -25.06 -11.12
N THR A 264 -14.73 -24.83 -10.33
CA THR A 264 -16.11 -25.23 -10.65
C THR A 264 -17.09 -24.07 -10.39
N PRO A 265 -18.19 -23.96 -11.18
CA PRO A 265 -19.20 -22.92 -10.98
C PRO A 265 -19.86 -22.95 -9.61
N GLU A 266 -20.10 -24.14 -9.05
CA GLU A 266 -20.73 -24.33 -7.75
C GLU A 266 -19.82 -23.81 -6.63
N GLU A 267 -18.52 -24.16 -6.66
CA GLU A 267 -17.55 -23.63 -5.70
C GLU A 267 -17.33 -22.13 -5.88
N SER A 268 -17.29 -21.66 -7.13
CA SER A 268 -17.21 -20.23 -7.46
C SER A 268 -18.29 -19.45 -6.74
N ILE A 269 -19.55 -19.86 -6.87
CA ILE A 269 -20.67 -19.16 -6.24
C ILE A 269 -20.62 -19.30 -4.72
N GLN A 270 -20.50 -20.52 -4.20
CA GLN A 270 -20.60 -20.75 -2.76
C GLN A 270 -19.44 -20.10 -2.00
N LYS A 271 -18.19 -20.33 -2.40
CA LYS A 271 -17.02 -19.84 -1.67
C LYS A 271 -16.89 -18.32 -1.77
N THR A 272 -17.26 -17.70 -2.90
CA THR A 272 -17.23 -16.23 -3.00
C THR A 272 -18.36 -15.55 -2.23
N MET A 273 -19.50 -16.23 -2.03
CA MET A 273 -20.53 -15.79 -1.07
C MET A 273 -20.03 -15.91 0.38
N ASP A 274 -19.37 -17.02 0.73
CA ASP A 274 -18.80 -17.21 2.08
C ASP A 274 -17.73 -16.16 2.39
N ILE A 275 -16.85 -15.86 1.42
CA ILE A 275 -15.86 -14.78 1.53
C ILE A 275 -16.55 -13.43 1.73
N ALA A 276 -17.57 -13.11 0.91
CA ALA A 276 -18.30 -11.85 1.04
C ALA A 276 -19.07 -11.72 2.36
N ALA A 277 -19.58 -12.83 2.90
CA ALA A 277 -20.26 -12.88 4.19
C ALA A 277 -19.31 -12.69 5.38
N ALA A 278 -18.04 -13.07 5.23
CA ALA A 278 -17.01 -12.85 6.24
C ALA A 278 -16.47 -11.40 6.29
N VAL A 279 -16.88 -10.54 5.35
CA VAL A 279 -16.53 -9.12 5.35
C VAL A 279 -17.44 -8.34 6.28
N THR A 280 -16.86 -7.49 7.13
CA THR A 280 -17.59 -6.60 8.03
C THR A 280 -17.31 -5.12 7.70
N PRO A 281 -18.10 -4.16 8.21
CA PRO A 281 -17.79 -2.74 8.02
C PRO A 281 -16.45 -2.32 8.63
N THR A 282 -15.96 -3.06 9.64
CA THR A 282 -14.77 -2.73 10.43
C THR A 282 -13.56 -3.60 10.11
N ASP A 283 -13.70 -4.71 9.39
CA ASP A 283 -12.61 -5.69 9.19
C ASP A 283 -12.84 -6.60 7.96
N THR A 284 -11.73 -7.01 7.36
CA THR A 284 -11.63 -7.90 6.19
C THR A 284 -10.78 -9.14 6.46
N VAL A 285 -10.15 -9.26 7.63
CA VAL A 285 -9.19 -10.34 7.95
C VAL A 285 -9.85 -11.72 7.87
N ALA A 286 -11.06 -11.87 8.40
CA ALA A 286 -11.78 -13.14 8.33
C ALA A 286 -12.02 -13.59 6.88
N ALA A 287 -12.39 -12.65 6.00
CA ALA A 287 -12.58 -12.90 4.58
C ALA A 287 -11.27 -13.22 3.86
N ILE A 288 -10.18 -12.51 4.16
CA ILE A 288 -8.85 -12.79 3.58
C ILE A 288 -8.35 -14.17 3.99
N ASN A 289 -8.64 -14.63 5.21
CA ASN A 289 -8.24 -15.96 5.68
C ASN A 289 -8.93 -17.12 4.94
N LEU A 290 -10.06 -16.85 4.27
CA LEU A 290 -10.77 -17.81 3.43
C LEU A 290 -10.19 -17.90 2.00
N ILE A 291 -9.31 -16.97 1.61
CA ILE A 291 -8.69 -16.96 0.30
C ILE A 291 -7.53 -17.99 0.27
N PRO A 292 -7.41 -18.82 -0.78
CA PRO A 292 -6.41 -19.89 -0.84
C PRO A 292 -4.98 -19.40 -1.19
N VAL A 293 -4.49 -18.37 -0.48
CA VAL A 293 -3.08 -17.93 -0.49
C VAL A 293 -2.52 -17.77 0.92
N ALA A 294 -1.19 -17.76 1.02
CA ALA A 294 -0.53 -17.39 2.26
C ALA A 294 -0.82 -15.90 2.57
N PRO A 295 -1.07 -15.54 3.85
CA PRO A 295 -1.21 -14.14 4.24
C PRO A 295 -0.02 -13.30 3.78
N GLY A 296 -0.27 -12.12 3.21
CA GLY A 296 0.78 -11.22 2.72
C GLY A 296 1.37 -11.59 1.36
N THR A 297 0.82 -12.59 0.65
CA THR A 297 1.21 -12.91 -0.73
C THR A 297 1.05 -11.67 -1.62
N GLN A 298 2.13 -11.31 -2.33
CA GLN A 298 2.15 -10.19 -3.27
C GLN A 298 1.23 -10.45 -4.47
N PRO A 299 0.79 -9.41 -5.19
CA PRO A 299 0.08 -9.59 -6.45
C PRO A 299 0.89 -10.42 -7.45
N VAL A 300 0.20 -11.22 -8.27
CA VAL A 300 0.84 -12.05 -9.29
C VAL A 300 1.47 -11.17 -10.38
N ASP A 301 0.81 -10.06 -10.74
CA ASP A 301 1.40 -9.01 -11.58
C ASP A 301 1.91 -7.85 -10.71
N PRO A 302 3.23 -7.58 -10.69
CA PRO A 302 3.85 -6.56 -9.85
C PRO A 302 3.48 -5.12 -10.26
N ASN A 303 2.94 -4.92 -11.46
CA ASN A 303 2.47 -3.61 -11.91
C ASN A 303 1.03 -3.33 -11.45
N THR A 304 0.32 -4.35 -10.93
CA THR A 304 -1.02 -4.16 -10.38
C THR A 304 -0.94 -3.19 -9.21
N PRO A 305 -1.84 -2.18 -9.14
CA PRO A 305 -1.93 -1.32 -7.97
C PRO A 305 -2.07 -2.20 -6.73
N THR A 306 -1.10 -2.08 -5.84
CA THR A 306 -1.04 -2.88 -4.63
C THR A 306 -2.10 -2.47 -3.63
N THR A 307 -3.07 -1.60 -3.96
CA THR A 307 -4.20 -1.25 -3.10
C THR A 307 -4.99 -2.51 -2.72
N PRO A 308 -4.69 -3.20 -1.58
CA PRO A 308 -5.37 -4.40 -1.18
C PRO A 308 -6.67 -3.99 -0.48
N PRO A 309 -7.41 -4.98 0.01
CA PRO A 309 -8.64 -4.77 0.71
C PRO A 309 -8.44 -3.90 2.00
N GLY A 310 -9.17 -2.79 2.18
CA GLY A 310 -9.63 -2.33 3.50
C GLY A 310 -9.71 -0.82 3.72
N SER A 311 -9.55 -0.02 2.67
CA SER A 311 -9.52 1.45 2.76
C SER A 311 -10.88 2.01 3.16
N ASP A 312 -11.10 2.26 4.44
CA ASP A 312 -11.69 3.55 4.75
C ASP A 312 -10.52 4.48 5.11
N PRO A 313 -10.05 5.33 4.17
CA PRO A 313 -9.04 6.33 4.48
C PRO A 313 -9.46 7.22 5.66
N SER A 314 -10.77 7.33 5.95
CA SER A 314 -11.28 8.04 7.12
C SER A 314 -10.95 7.34 8.44
N ARG A 315 -10.73 6.02 8.47
CA ARG A 315 -10.24 5.32 9.68
C ARG A 315 -8.92 5.89 10.14
N ALA A 316 -8.02 6.19 9.22
CA ALA A 316 -6.74 6.79 9.57
C ALA A 316 -6.92 8.16 10.26
N LEU A 317 -8.04 8.87 10.04
CA LEU A 317 -8.39 10.09 10.78
C LEU A 317 -8.78 9.82 12.25
N ASN A 318 -9.13 8.59 12.59
CA ASN A 318 -9.32 8.14 13.97
C ASN A 318 -8.01 7.77 14.67
N ALA A 319 -6.90 7.59 13.93
CA ALA A 319 -5.59 7.53 14.56
C ALA A 319 -5.31 8.85 15.30
N ARG A 320 -4.57 8.80 16.39
CA ARG A 320 -4.07 9.99 17.08
C ARG A 320 -2.56 9.93 17.07
N PHE A 321 -1.92 11.01 16.63
CA PHE A 321 -0.47 11.19 16.70
C PHE A 321 -0.16 12.25 17.75
N ASN A 322 0.99 12.18 18.43
CA ASN A 322 1.31 13.18 19.46
C ASN A 322 2.27 14.25 18.92
N ALA A 323 3.30 13.86 18.19
CA ALA A 323 4.14 14.78 17.42
C ALA A 323 4.85 14.02 16.28
N PRO A 324 4.18 13.77 15.14
CA PRO A 324 4.83 13.11 14.01
C PRO A 324 5.91 14.05 13.46
N ARG A 325 7.19 13.65 13.55
CA ARG A 325 8.33 14.53 13.18
C ARG A 325 9.01 14.12 11.89
N ALA A 326 9.03 12.83 11.59
CA ALA A 326 9.60 12.30 10.36
C ALA A 326 8.72 11.17 9.83
N LEU A 327 8.73 11.00 8.51
CA LEU A 327 8.11 9.86 7.86
C LEU A 327 8.90 9.45 6.63
N VAL A 328 8.75 8.19 6.24
CA VAL A 328 9.34 7.64 5.01
C VAL A 328 8.34 6.72 4.32
N ALA A 329 8.25 6.82 3.00
CA ALA A 329 7.48 5.88 2.19
C ALA A 329 8.22 4.54 2.06
N GLY A 330 7.51 3.45 2.31
CA GLY A 330 7.97 2.08 2.11
C GLY A 330 7.16 1.35 1.04
N ALA A 331 7.51 0.08 0.82
CA ALA A 331 6.78 -0.78 -0.12
C ALA A 331 5.32 -1.02 0.31
N GLY A 332 4.46 -1.41 -0.64
CA GLY A 332 3.09 -1.86 -0.35
C GLY A 332 2.16 -0.79 0.22
N GLY A 333 2.39 0.49 -0.09
CA GLY A 333 1.58 1.61 0.37
C GLY A 333 1.79 2.00 1.84
N TYR A 334 2.86 1.52 2.47
CA TYR A 334 3.17 1.88 3.85
C TYR A 334 3.91 3.21 3.95
N LEU A 335 3.52 4.04 4.91
CA LEU A 335 4.32 5.10 5.49
C LEU A 335 4.78 4.64 6.87
N TYR A 336 6.05 4.84 7.18
CA TYR A 336 6.58 4.68 8.52
C TYR A 336 6.78 6.05 9.14
N ILE A 337 6.26 6.25 10.34
CA ILE A 337 6.14 7.55 10.98
C ILE A 337 6.88 7.49 12.31
N ALA A 338 7.84 8.39 12.50
CA ALA A 338 8.45 8.67 13.79
C ALA A 338 7.54 9.62 14.57
N ASP A 339 6.69 9.07 15.44
CA ASP A 339 5.80 9.84 16.32
C ASP A 339 6.52 10.17 17.62
N SER A 340 7.30 11.26 17.56
CA SER A 340 8.22 11.69 18.61
C SER A 340 7.52 12.11 19.90
N GLY A 341 6.25 12.50 19.86
CA GLY A 341 5.52 12.82 21.09
C GLY A 341 5.17 11.57 21.89
N SER A 342 5.22 10.40 21.24
CA SER A 342 4.88 9.11 21.82
C SER A 342 6.07 8.17 21.92
N ASP A 343 7.25 8.60 21.43
CA ASP A 343 8.46 7.79 21.30
C ASP A 343 8.19 6.44 20.64
N THR A 344 7.37 6.47 19.59
CA THR A 344 7.01 5.27 18.82
C THR A 344 7.30 5.44 17.35
N VAL A 345 7.67 4.34 16.71
CA VAL A 345 7.64 4.20 15.26
C VAL A 345 6.32 3.54 14.90
N ARG A 346 5.53 4.22 14.08
CA ARG A 346 4.21 3.78 13.65
C ARG A 346 4.21 3.43 12.17
N LYS A 347 3.41 2.46 11.80
CA LYS A 347 3.23 1.99 10.43
C LYS A 347 1.81 2.36 10.00
N PHE A 348 1.70 3.17 8.95
CA PHE A 348 0.43 3.58 8.36
C PHE A 348 0.33 3.00 6.96
N ASN A 349 -0.68 2.17 6.70
CA ASN A 349 -1.00 1.74 5.35
C ASN A 349 -1.92 2.78 4.69
N THR A 350 -1.38 3.53 3.73
CA THR A 350 -2.13 4.56 2.98
C THR A 350 -3.27 3.99 2.15
N ILE A 351 -3.23 2.68 1.90
CA ILE A 351 -4.31 1.97 1.26
C ILE A 351 -5.34 1.65 2.33
N THR A 352 -5.04 0.80 3.30
CA THR A 352 -6.09 0.26 4.19
C THR A 352 -6.56 1.23 5.28
N GLY A 353 -5.89 2.37 5.47
CA GLY A 353 -6.19 3.26 6.59
C GLY A 353 -5.68 2.75 7.95
N ALA A 354 -5.04 1.58 7.99
CA ALA A 354 -4.54 0.95 9.21
C ALA A 354 -3.29 1.67 9.71
N VAL A 355 -3.31 2.07 10.99
CA VAL A 355 -2.19 2.71 11.69
C VAL A 355 -1.89 1.89 12.93
N THR A 356 -0.72 1.24 12.96
CA THR A 356 -0.27 0.40 14.07
C THR A 356 1.07 0.87 14.62
N THR A 357 1.36 0.53 15.87
CA THR A 357 2.68 0.77 16.47
C THR A 357 3.61 -0.38 16.08
N LEU A 358 4.72 -0.07 15.41
CA LEU A 358 5.74 -1.05 15.04
C LEU A 358 6.74 -1.27 16.18
N ALA A 359 7.19 -0.19 16.83
CA ALA A 359 8.13 -0.25 17.94
C ALA A 359 7.99 0.95 18.89
N GLY A 360 8.40 0.77 20.14
CA GLY A 360 8.29 1.78 21.20
C GLY A 360 7.05 1.58 22.07
N THR A 361 7.13 2.03 23.32
CA THR A 361 5.99 2.06 24.26
C THR A 361 5.45 3.48 24.38
N PRO A 362 4.19 3.74 23.99
CA PRO A 362 3.55 5.03 24.18
C PRO A 362 3.55 5.50 25.65
N GLY A 363 3.80 6.80 25.89
CA GLY A 363 3.62 7.41 27.22
C GLY A 363 4.84 7.35 28.15
N GLN A 364 6.00 6.90 27.68
CA GLN A 364 7.27 6.96 28.42
C GLN A 364 8.04 8.28 28.23
N PHE A 365 7.43 9.26 27.55
CA PHE A 365 8.02 10.56 27.26
C PHE A 365 8.57 11.21 28.52
N GLY A 366 9.88 11.49 28.54
CA GLY A 366 10.48 12.31 29.56
C GLY A 366 10.39 11.76 30.99
N THR A 367 10.28 10.44 31.22
CA THR A 367 10.65 9.90 32.53
C THR A 367 12.15 10.15 32.74
N PRO A 368 12.56 11.07 33.64
CA PRO A 368 13.97 11.38 33.82
C PRO A 368 14.70 10.12 34.29
N GLY A 369 15.67 9.65 33.51
CA GLY A 369 16.53 8.52 33.88
C GLY A 369 16.16 7.17 33.26
N ALA A 370 15.09 7.08 32.46
CA ALA A 370 14.85 5.87 31.70
C ALA A 370 15.83 5.84 30.50
N ALA A 371 16.84 4.95 30.49
CA ALA A 371 17.82 4.83 29.40
C ALA A 371 17.27 4.06 28.17
N PRO A 372 17.46 4.48 26.91
CA PRO A 372 16.93 3.78 25.75
C PRO A 372 17.27 2.28 25.76
N VAL A 373 16.34 1.45 25.29
CA VAL A 373 16.44 -0.01 25.38
C VAL A 373 16.24 -0.61 24.00
N ASP A 374 17.15 -1.49 23.60
CA ASP A 374 16.99 -2.38 22.44
C ASP A 374 16.03 -3.51 22.81
N GLY A 375 15.25 -4.00 21.85
CA GLY A 375 14.19 -4.96 22.14
C GLY A 375 13.31 -5.21 20.92
N VAL A 376 12.23 -5.97 21.09
CA VAL A 376 11.28 -6.26 20.00
C VAL A 376 9.98 -5.52 20.22
N GLY A 377 9.54 -4.76 19.22
CA GLY A 377 8.27 -4.04 19.23
C GLY A 377 8.14 -3.08 20.43
N ALA A 378 7.11 -3.28 21.24
CA ALA A 378 6.85 -2.44 22.42
C ALA A 378 7.95 -2.55 23.50
N ALA A 379 8.73 -3.63 23.55
CA ALA A 379 9.81 -3.77 24.52
C ALA A 379 11.00 -2.83 24.24
N ALA A 380 11.10 -2.29 23.02
CA ALA A 380 12.08 -1.27 22.70
C ALA A 380 11.66 0.09 23.27
N ARG A 381 12.64 0.92 23.63
CA ARG A 381 12.40 2.29 24.06
C ARG A 381 13.32 3.28 23.35
N PHE A 382 12.70 4.34 22.86
CA PHE A 382 13.34 5.50 22.23
C PHE A 382 13.24 6.72 23.17
N ASN A 383 13.95 7.81 22.86
CA ASN A 383 13.89 9.06 23.63
C ASN A 383 13.25 10.21 22.85
N VAL A 384 13.79 10.57 21.67
CA VAL A 384 13.19 11.57 20.77
C VAL A 384 13.55 11.18 19.35
N LEU A 385 12.53 10.77 18.60
CA LEU A 385 12.70 10.40 17.20
C LEU A 385 12.67 11.64 16.31
N THR A 386 13.73 11.88 15.53
CA THR A 386 13.87 13.11 14.71
C THR A 386 13.88 12.85 13.19
N GLY A 387 14.30 11.66 12.77
CA GLY A 387 14.47 11.25 11.39
C GLY A 387 14.18 9.75 11.23
N ILE A 388 13.74 9.35 10.04
CA ILE A 388 13.47 7.96 9.68
C ILE A 388 13.78 7.74 8.19
N THR A 389 14.37 6.60 7.87
CA THR A 389 14.58 6.12 6.50
C THR A 389 14.36 4.61 6.43
N VAL A 390 14.21 4.07 5.23
CA VAL A 390 14.03 2.65 4.96
C VAL A 390 15.07 2.17 3.96
N ASP A 391 15.73 1.05 4.25
CA ASP A 391 16.66 0.42 3.31
C ASP A 391 15.93 -0.42 2.24
N ALA A 392 16.66 -0.89 1.23
CA ALA A 392 16.11 -1.69 0.14
C ALA A 392 15.48 -3.03 0.58
N VAL A 393 15.79 -3.51 1.78
CA VAL A 393 15.28 -4.76 2.36
C VAL A 393 14.03 -4.50 3.23
N GLY A 394 13.74 -3.24 3.54
CA GLY A 394 12.62 -2.83 4.38
C GLY A 394 12.95 -2.66 5.85
N ASN A 395 14.23 -2.69 6.25
CA ASN A 395 14.61 -2.28 7.61
C ASN A 395 14.53 -0.77 7.72
N LEU A 396 14.08 -0.29 8.88
CA LEU A 396 14.05 1.13 9.18
C LEU A 396 15.31 1.53 9.93
N PHE A 397 15.81 2.73 9.65
CA PHE A 397 16.79 3.40 10.48
C PHE A 397 16.16 4.69 11.00
N VAL A 398 16.21 4.88 12.31
CA VAL A 398 15.69 6.07 12.98
C VAL A 398 16.77 6.75 13.79
N THR A 399 16.70 8.07 13.87
CA THR A 399 17.56 8.86 14.74
C THR A 399 16.86 9.01 16.09
N ASP A 400 17.57 8.71 17.18
CA ASP A 400 17.07 8.74 18.55
C ASP A 400 17.96 9.65 19.40
N THR A 401 17.50 10.87 19.64
CA THR A 401 18.30 11.95 20.23
C THR A 401 17.71 12.35 21.59
N PHE A 402 18.55 12.70 22.57
CA PHE A 402 18.09 13.31 23.81
C PHE A 402 19.19 14.18 24.42
N LEU A 403 18.93 15.49 24.53
CA LEU A 403 19.87 16.49 25.04
C LEU A 403 21.28 16.30 24.41
N ASN A 404 22.19 15.68 25.18
CA ASN A 404 23.59 15.44 24.83
C ASN A 404 23.88 13.97 24.48
N THR A 405 22.89 13.20 24.05
CA THR A 405 23.08 11.85 23.48
C THR A 405 22.34 11.73 22.15
N GLY A 406 22.87 10.93 21.24
CA GLY A 406 22.24 10.67 19.94
C GLY A 406 22.62 9.30 19.42
N ARG A 407 21.68 8.61 18.78
CA ARG A 407 21.85 7.25 18.26
C ARG A 407 21.25 7.13 16.87
N ILE A 408 21.81 6.23 16.08
CA ILE A 408 21.09 5.60 14.98
C ILE A 408 20.58 4.26 15.51
N ARG A 409 19.26 4.05 15.44
CA ARG A 409 18.60 2.79 15.80
C ARG A 409 18.14 2.09 14.52
N LYS A 410 18.37 0.78 14.42
CA LYS A 410 17.87 -0.05 13.32
C LYS A 410 16.65 -0.84 13.81
N ILE A 411 15.59 -0.86 13.02
CA ILE A 411 14.39 -1.67 13.26
C ILE A 411 14.25 -2.65 12.10
N THR A 412 14.34 -3.94 12.37
CA THR A 412 14.17 -4.96 11.33
C THR A 412 12.71 -5.11 10.92
N THR A 413 12.45 -5.79 9.80
CA THR A 413 11.09 -6.09 9.33
C THR A 413 10.25 -6.88 10.35
N ASN A 414 10.90 -7.61 11.27
CA ASN A 414 10.26 -8.34 12.37
C ASN A 414 10.10 -7.50 13.65
N GLY A 415 10.42 -6.20 13.60
CA GLY A 415 10.29 -5.27 14.72
C GLY A 415 11.41 -5.34 15.77
N THR A 416 12.53 -6.01 15.49
CA THR A 416 13.70 -6.01 16.37
C THR A 416 14.44 -4.68 16.26
N VAL A 417 14.61 -4.00 17.38
CA VAL A 417 15.36 -2.75 17.51
C VAL A 417 16.76 -3.01 18.03
N SER A 418 17.77 -2.49 17.33
CA SER A 418 19.18 -2.51 17.75
C SER A 418 19.85 -1.15 17.57
N THR A 419 20.97 -0.92 18.25
CA THR A 419 21.74 0.34 18.16
C THR A 419 23.04 0.16 17.37
N PRO A 420 23.04 0.34 16.03
CA PRO A 420 24.25 0.25 15.22
C PRO A 420 25.25 1.41 15.45
N LEU A 421 24.80 2.56 15.93
CA LEU A 421 25.70 3.70 16.18
C LEU A 421 25.25 4.54 17.37
N GLU A 422 26.18 4.75 18.30
CA GLU A 422 26.10 5.69 19.42
C GLU A 422 26.78 7.02 19.05
N ASN A 423 26.44 8.09 19.79
CA ASN A 423 26.96 9.46 19.58
C ASN A 423 26.72 10.00 18.15
N ALA A 424 25.51 9.76 17.63
CA ALA A 424 25.00 10.29 16.37
C ALA A 424 23.88 11.31 16.63
N TYR A 425 24.21 12.60 16.64
CA TYR A 425 23.30 13.72 16.94
C TYR A 425 22.50 14.14 15.71
N ALA A 426 21.80 13.18 15.12
CA ALA A 426 21.22 13.32 13.80
C ALA A 426 19.77 13.79 13.82
N PHE A 427 19.44 14.72 12.92
CA PHE A 427 18.05 15.10 12.61
C PHE A 427 17.60 14.49 11.28
N GLY A 428 18.46 14.52 10.26
CA GLY A 428 18.21 13.97 8.94
C GLY A 428 18.92 12.63 8.76
N ILE A 429 18.28 11.72 8.04
CA ILE A 429 18.82 10.39 7.74
C ILE A 429 18.31 9.91 6.37
N ALA A 430 19.17 9.23 5.62
CA ALA A 430 18.86 8.63 4.33
C ALA A 430 19.64 7.32 4.14
N THR A 431 19.16 6.46 3.24
CA THR A 431 19.80 5.16 2.94
C THR A 431 19.98 4.98 1.45
N ASP A 432 21.10 4.38 1.04
CA ASP A 432 21.28 3.94 -0.35
C ASP A 432 20.87 2.47 -0.56
N THR A 433 20.91 2.04 -1.82
CA THR A 433 20.51 0.68 -2.23
C THR A 433 21.46 -0.42 -1.78
N ILE A 434 22.68 -0.07 -1.34
CA ILE A 434 23.70 -1.00 -0.86
C ILE A 434 23.68 -1.09 0.68
N GLY A 435 22.86 -0.27 1.34
CA GLY A 435 22.63 -0.29 2.77
C GLY A 435 23.52 0.67 3.56
N ASN A 436 24.21 1.62 2.92
CA ASN A 436 24.85 2.69 3.67
C ASN A 436 23.77 3.62 4.24
N VAL A 437 24.00 4.09 5.46
CA VAL A 437 23.15 5.06 6.15
C VAL A 437 23.88 6.39 6.19
N TYR A 438 23.31 7.41 5.58
CA TYR A 438 23.79 8.79 5.62
C TYR A 438 22.99 9.55 6.66
N PHE A 439 23.64 10.40 7.43
CA PHE A 439 22.97 11.18 8.47
C PHE A 439 23.65 12.53 8.69
N THR A 440 22.87 13.51 9.14
CA THR A 440 23.41 14.79 9.61
C THR A 440 23.97 14.61 11.02
N ASN A 441 25.00 15.36 11.38
CA ASN A 441 25.45 15.48 12.75
C ASN A 441 25.42 16.95 13.14
N ASN A 442 24.34 17.32 13.80
CA ASN A 442 24.02 18.69 14.16
C ASN A 442 24.96 19.26 15.21
N PHE A 443 25.55 18.41 16.04
CA PHE A 443 26.50 18.83 17.07
C PHE A 443 27.87 19.17 16.50
N SER A 444 28.31 18.44 15.47
CA SER A 444 29.63 18.60 14.85
C SER A 444 29.61 19.32 13.51
N SER A 445 28.44 19.75 13.02
CA SER A 445 28.29 20.43 11.73
C SER A 445 28.80 19.58 10.55
N LEU A 446 28.39 18.30 10.53
CA LEU A 446 28.83 17.32 9.53
C LEU A 446 27.66 16.63 8.82
N VAL A 447 27.95 16.09 7.64
CA VAL A 447 27.22 14.96 7.05
C VAL A 447 28.14 13.75 7.05
N GLU A 448 27.62 12.64 7.55
CA GLU A 448 28.38 11.42 7.79
C GLU A 448 27.70 10.22 7.16
N ARG A 449 28.47 9.16 6.98
CA ARG A 449 28.02 7.87 6.45
C ARG A 449 28.43 6.75 7.40
N LEU A 450 27.52 5.82 7.63
CA LEU A 450 27.73 4.54 8.28
C LEU A 450 27.54 3.42 7.26
N THR A 451 28.58 2.62 7.02
CA THR A 451 28.47 1.47 6.12
C THR A 451 27.77 0.29 6.80
N PRO A 452 27.25 -0.71 6.04
CA PRO A 452 26.70 -1.94 6.61
C PRO A 452 27.67 -2.67 7.57
N GLY A 453 28.98 -2.53 7.35
CA GLY A 453 30.02 -3.07 8.22
C GLY A 453 30.30 -2.27 9.50
N GLY A 454 29.53 -1.21 9.77
CA GLY A 454 29.66 -0.37 10.96
C GLY A 454 30.76 0.70 10.87
N VAL A 455 31.32 0.94 9.69
CA VAL A 455 32.38 1.96 9.51
C VAL A 455 31.75 3.33 9.33
N ARG A 456 32.05 4.26 10.25
CA ARG A 456 31.64 5.66 10.22
C ARG A 456 32.68 6.52 9.50
N SER A 457 32.26 7.40 8.60
CA SER A 457 33.13 8.33 7.87
C SER A 457 32.44 9.68 7.60
N THR A 458 33.18 10.78 7.68
CA THR A 458 32.71 12.11 7.27
C THR A 458 32.64 12.23 5.75
N ILE A 459 31.55 12.82 5.25
CA ILE A 459 31.33 13.11 3.83
C ILE A 459 31.60 14.59 3.54
N ALA A 460 31.06 15.49 4.37
CA ALA A 460 31.22 16.94 4.20
C ALA A 460 30.99 17.69 5.52
N ASN A 461 31.50 18.92 5.58
CA ASN A 461 31.15 19.89 6.61
C ASN A 461 29.96 20.73 6.12
N ILE A 462 28.94 20.89 6.96
CA ILE A 462 27.73 21.70 6.70
C ILE A 462 27.42 22.44 7.99
N ARG A 463 27.03 23.73 7.94
CA ARG A 463 27.01 24.60 9.13
C ARG A 463 26.01 24.14 10.20
N GLU A 464 24.74 24.08 9.86
CA GLU A 464 23.65 23.60 10.72
C GLU A 464 22.73 22.65 9.93
N PRO A 465 23.21 21.43 9.62
CA PRO A 465 22.46 20.50 8.81
C PRO A 465 21.24 19.99 9.58
N ARG A 466 20.05 20.02 8.99
CA ARG A 466 18.81 19.47 9.57
C ARG A 466 18.37 18.23 8.82
N GLY A 467 17.59 18.38 7.75
CA GLY A 467 17.11 17.27 6.94
C GLY A 467 18.17 16.77 5.99
N LEU A 468 17.96 15.53 5.51
CA LEU A 468 18.81 14.88 4.53
C LEU A 468 17.96 14.06 3.57
N ALA A 469 18.22 14.19 2.27
CA ALA A 469 17.69 13.33 1.23
C ALA A 469 18.83 12.85 0.33
N LEU A 470 18.65 11.68 -0.28
CA LEU A 470 19.60 11.07 -1.19
C LEU A 470 18.89 10.79 -2.52
N ASP A 471 19.49 11.18 -3.64
CA ASP A 471 19.00 10.78 -4.96
C ASP A 471 19.68 9.50 -5.47
N SER A 472 19.14 8.94 -6.56
CA SER A 472 19.66 7.71 -7.17
C SER A 472 21.05 7.85 -7.80
N ALA A 473 21.53 9.08 -8.01
CA ALA A 473 22.87 9.37 -8.50
C ALA A 473 23.90 9.50 -7.36
N GLY A 474 23.45 9.42 -6.10
CA GLY A 474 24.29 9.51 -4.92
C GLY A 474 24.51 10.94 -4.42
N ASN A 475 23.80 11.94 -4.94
CA ASN A 475 23.87 13.28 -4.37
C ASN A 475 23.02 13.36 -3.10
N LEU A 476 23.55 14.03 -2.09
CA LEU A 476 22.83 14.35 -0.87
C LEU A 476 22.30 15.78 -0.93
N TYR A 477 21.10 16.00 -0.44
CA TYR A 477 20.48 17.31 -0.30
C TYR A 477 20.21 17.57 1.17
N VAL A 478 20.64 18.73 1.66
CA VAL A 478 20.63 19.07 3.08
C VAL A 478 19.91 20.39 3.26
N SER A 479 18.97 20.46 4.20
CA SER A 479 18.52 21.76 4.70
C SER A 479 19.52 22.27 5.74
N ASP A 480 20.29 23.28 5.37
CA ASP A 480 21.31 23.92 6.22
C ASP A 480 20.71 25.23 6.78
N THR A 481 20.10 25.16 7.97
CA THR A 481 19.29 26.28 8.49
C THR A 481 19.52 26.53 9.98
N GLY A 482 20.18 27.65 10.28
CA GLY A 482 20.18 28.26 11.62
C GLY A 482 21.40 29.15 11.89
N SER A 483 21.89 29.16 13.14
CA SER A 483 22.87 30.14 13.63
C SER A 483 24.32 29.72 13.40
N ASP A 484 25.04 30.48 12.56
CA ASP A 484 26.49 30.40 12.55
C ASP A 484 27.02 31.00 13.87
N PHE A 485 27.37 30.16 14.85
CA PHE A 485 28.13 30.61 16.03
C PHE A 485 29.55 30.95 15.59
N GLY A 486 29.73 32.17 15.07
CA GLY A 486 31.06 32.72 14.85
C GLY A 486 31.82 32.85 16.19
N PRO A 487 33.17 32.86 16.16
CA PRO A 487 34.02 32.91 17.37
C PRO A 487 33.88 34.19 18.24
N LEU A 488 32.93 35.08 17.94
CA LEU A 488 32.74 36.38 18.58
C LEU A 488 31.35 36.60 19.20
N GLY A 489 30.53 35.56 19.36
CA GLY A 489 29.25 35.68 20.07
C GLY A 489 28.20 36.57 19.39
N GLN A 490 28.35 36.83 18.08
CA GLN A 490 27.31 37.43 17.25
C GLN A 490 26.75 36.35 16.31
N SER A 491 25.44 36.13 16.36
CA SER A 491 24.77 35.06 15.62
C SER A 491 24.30 35.57 14.26
N ALA A 492 25.10 35.33 13.22
CA ALA A 492 24.63 35.40 11.85
C ALA A 492 23.76 34.17 11.56
N PHE A 493 22.68 34.33 10.81
CA PHE A 493 21.78 33.23 10.46
C PHE A 493 21.84 32.97 8.97
N SER A 494 22.24 31.76 8.62
CA SER A 494 22.32 31.29 7.25
C SER A 494 21.25 30.22 7.02
N CYS A 495 20.49 30.37 5.94
CA CYS A 495 19.49 29.40 5.53
C CYS A 495 19.63 29.06 4.06
N THR A 496 20.10 27.84 3.79
CA THR A 496 20.33 27.30 2.45
C THR A 496 19.79 25.88 2.31
N ILE A 497 19.56 25.48 1.07
CA ILE A 497 19.46 24.08 0.66
C ILE A 497 20.76 23.75 -0.06
N ASP A 498 21.52 22.83 0.50
CA ASP A 498 22.84 22.46 -0.01
C ASP A 498 22.74 21.14 -0.76
N ARG A 499 23.49 21.02 -1.85
CA ARG A 499 23.72 19.78 -2.59
C ARG A 499 25.16 19.34 -2.39
N ILE A 500 25.34 18.09 -1.99
CA ILE A 500 26.62 17.42 -1.83
C ILE A 500 26.72 16.35 -2.92
N ALA A 501 27.68 16.51 -3.84
CA ALA A 501 27.94 15.49 -4.86
C ALA A 501 28.49 14.19 -4.22
N PRO A 502 28.43 13.04 -4.92
CA PRO A 502 29.03 11.79 -4.42
C PRO A 502 30.52 11.90 -4.06
N THR A 503 31.23 12.87 -4.65
CA THR A 503 32.62 13.21 -4.35
C THR A 503 32.83 13.95 -3.02
N GLY A 504 31.75 14.33 -2.33
CA GLY A 504 31.78 15.17 -1.13
C GLY A 504 31.79 16.68 -1.40
N THR A 505 31.73 17.11 -2.68
CA THR A 505 31.72 18.53 -3.05
C THR A 505 30.39 19.18 -2.68
N VAL A 506 30.43 20.20 -1.83
CA VAL A 506 29.24 20.97 -1.39
C VAL A 506 28.99 22.16 -2.32
N SER A 507 27.73 22.40 -2.65
CA SER A 507 27.26 23.56 -3.41
C SER A 507 25.92 24.04 -2.85
N ILE A 508 25.65 25.33 -2.88
CA ILE A 508 24.36 25.89 -2.47
C ILE A 508 23.42 25.81 -3.68
N LEU A 509 22.31 25.08 -3.51
CA LEU A 509 21.28 24.98 -4.52
C LEU A 509 20.31 26.17 -4.44
N ALA A 510 19.94 26.59 -3.23
CA ALA A 510 19.05 27.73 -3.00
C ALA A 510 19.23 28.35 -1.61
N GLY A 511 18.76 29.58 -1.43
CA GLY A 511 18.94 30.34 -0.19
C GLY A 511 20.28 31.07 -0.15
N LYS A 512 20.56 31.75 0.96
CA LYS A 512 21.70 32.66 1.07
C LYS A 512 22.51 32.43 2.35
N VAL A 513 23.82 32.51 2.23
CA VAL A 513 24.77 32.54 3.36
C VAL A 513 24.90 33.96 3.89
N ALA A 514 24.88 34.11 5.21
CA ALA A 514 25.18 35.38 5.84
C ALA A 514 26.63 35.80 5.57
N THR A 515 26.81 37.04 5.13
CA THR A 515 28.11 37.65 4.80
C THR A 515 28.58 38.67 5.83
N ALA A 516 27.73 38.99 6.81
CA ALA A 516 28.02 39.91 7.91
C ALA A 516 27.66 39.28 9.27
N ALA A 517 28.33 39.75 10.33
CA ALA A 517 28.26 39.18 11.69
C ALA A 517 26.86 39.20 12.36
N VAL A 518 25.90 39.92 11.78
CA VAL A 518 24.52 40.05 12.29
C VAL A 518 23.49 39.96 11.15
N GLU A 519 23.87 39.40 10.00
CA GLU A 519 22.92 39.19 8.90
C GLU A 519 22.05 37.97 9.19
N ASN A 520 20.74 38.12 8.99
CA ASN A 520 19.79 37.00 8.99
C ASN A 520 19.24 36.82 7.58
N THR A 521 19.68 35.76 6.90
CA THR A 521 19.23 35.44 5.54
C THR A 521 17.98 34.57 5.51
N CYS A 522 17.58 34.01 6.65
CA CYS A 522 16.39 33.19 6.78
C CYS A 522 15.12 34.03 6.58
N GLY A 523 14.05 33.39 6.10
CA GLY A 523 12.75 34.04 5.89
C GLY A 523 11.91 33.32 4.86
N TYR A 524 10.98 34.04 4.25
CA TYR A 524 10.07 33.50 3.23
C TYR A 524 10.10 34.37 1.97
N ALA A 525 10.62 33.82 0.88
CA ALA A 525 10.54 34.40 -0.46
C ALA A 525 10.79 33.29 -1.50
N ASP A 526 9.92 33.20 -2.50
CA ASP A 526 10.20 32.42 -3.72
C ASP A 526 11.19 33.19 -4.61
N GLY A 527 11.94 32.49 -5.45
CA GLY A 527 12.99 33.10 -6.27
C GLY A 527 14.02 32.09 -6.74
N GLN A 528 15.01 32.56 -7.50
CA GLN A 528 16.12 31.73 -7.98
C GLN A 528 17.35 31.92 -7.10
N GLY A 529 17.99 30.81 -6.69
CA GLY A 529 19.26 30.81 -5.96
C GLY A 529 19.16 31.59 -4.64
N ASP A 530 20.00 32.61 -4.50
CA ASP A 530 20.13 33.45 -3.30
C ASP A 530 19.03 34.50 -3.14
N ALA A 531 18.22 34.74 -4.18
CA ALA A 531 17.03 35.58 -4.09
C ALA A 531 15.90 34.91 -3.31
N ALA A 532 15.89 33.57 -3.26
CA ALA A 532 14.95 32.81 -2.45
C ALA A 532 15.34 32.85 -0.97
N LYS A 533 14.33 32.81 -0.09
CA LYS A 533 14.53 32.67 1.35
C LYS A 533 13.86 31.40 1.88
N ILE A 534 14.59 30.71 2.76
CA ILE A 534 14.18 29.50 3.48
C ILE A 534 14.10 29.84 4.96
N GLY A 535 13.15 29.25 5.69
CA GLY A 535 12.97 29.50 7.11
C GLY A 535 14.10 28.93 7.98
N SER A 536 14.25 29.47 9.20
CA SER A 536 15.31 29.12 10.17
C SER A 536 15.27 27.68 10.69
N ASN A 537 14.20 26.94 10.38
CA ASN A 537 13.97 25.58 10.86
C ASN A 537 13.39 24.68 9.77
N ALA A 538 13.83 24.82 8.52
CA ALA A 538 13.44 23.88 7.47
C ALA A 538 13.98 22.48 7.82
N TYR A 539 13.09 21.55 8.19
CA TYR A 539 13.52 20.23 8.69
C TYR A 539 13.59 19.24 7.53
N GLY A 540 12.50 18.56 7.19
CA GLY A 540 12.50 17.49 6.22
C GLY A 540 12.78 17.97 4.81
N VAL A 541 13.52 17.14 4.08
CA VAL A 541 13.77 17.29 2.65
C VAL A 541 13.48 15.94 1.98
N ALA A 542 12.93 15.98 0.77
CA ALA A 542 12.74 14.82 -0.11
C ALA A 542 13.21 15.20 -1.51
N VAL A 543 13.62 14.22 -2.32
CA VAL A 543 14.07 14.46 -3.70
C VAL A 543 13.35 13.51 -4.66
N ASP A 544 12.89 14.04 -5.80
CA ASP A 544 12.29 13.21 -6.85
C ASP A 544 13.33 12.71 -7.87
N ALA A 545 12.89 11.82 -8.76
CA ALA A 545 13.75 11.24 -9.80
C ALA A 545 14.27 12.26 -10.83
N ALA A 546 13.66 13.45 -10.91
CA ALA A 546 14.12 14.55 -11.76
C ALA A 546 15.10 15.49 -11.01
N GLY A 547 15.42 15.20 -9.74
CA GLY A 547 16.33 16.00 -8.92
C GLY A 547 15.67 17.24 -8.29
N ASN A 548 14.33 17.37 -8.34
CA ASN A 548 13.69 18.44 -7.59
C ASN A 548 13.67 18.09 -6.11
N VAL A 549 14.02 19.07 -5.27
CA VAL A 549 14.05 18.95 -3.82
C VAL A 549 12.79 19.58 -3.24
N TYR A 550 12.07 18.83 -2.42
CA TYR A 550 10.90 19.29 -1.68
C TYR A 550 11.27 19.51 -0.24
N VAL A 551 10.93 20.68 0.30
CA VAL A 551 11.37 21.13 1.62
C VAL A 551 10.14 21.42 2.48
N ALA A 552 10.09 20.80 3.65
CA ALA A 552 9.18 21.20 4.72
C ALA A 552 9.77 22.44 5.42
N ASP A 553 9.33 23.62 4.99
CA ASP A 553 9.80 24.91 5.50
C ASP A 553 9.04 25.25 6.79
N THR A 554 9.40 24.53 7.85
CA THR A 554 8.64 24.37 9.09
C THR A 554 8.21 25.69 9.72
N SER A 555 9.13 26.65 9.85
CA SER A 555 8.86 27.95 10.48
C SER A 555 7.97 28.84 9.62
N ASN A 556 7.96 28.62 8.31
CA ASN A 556 7.10 29.33 7.38
C ASN A 556 5.76 28.60 7.16
N HIS A 557 5.59 27.36 7.65
CA HIS A 557 4.36 26.58 7.55
C HIS A 557 3.92 26.25 6.11
N VAL A 558 4.90 26.05 5.23
CA VAL A 558 4.71 25.80 3.81
C VAL A 558 5.58 24.66 3.33
N ILE A 559 5.20 24.08 2.18
CA ILE A 559 6.02 23.13 1.44
C ILE A 559 6.58 23.83 0.21
N ARG A 560 7.89 23.78 0.05
CA ARG A 560 8.64 24.42 -1.03
C ARG A 560 9.17 23.37 -2.00
N LYS A 561 9.27 23.72 -3.28
CA LYS A 561 9.96 22.93 -4.30
C LYS A 561 11.16 23.74 -4.80
N VAL A 562 12.32 23.10 -4.88
CA VAL A 562 13.57 23.64 -5.42
C VAL A 562 13.95 22.81 -6.64
N THR A 563 14.07 23.43 -7.81
CA THR A 563 14.52 22.73 -9.03
C THR A 563 16.04 22.51 -9.01
N PRO A 564 16.59 21.63 -9.86
CA PRO A 564 18.04 21.47 -10.02
C PRO A 564 18.79 22.78 -10.37
N GLU A 565 18.10 23.75 -10.97
CA GLU A 565 18.61 25.08 -11.31
C GLU A 565 18.49 26.09 -10.16
N GLY A 566 18.02 25.66 -8.99
CA GLY A 566 17.90 26.48 -7.80
C GLY A 566 16.66 27.38 -7.75
N VAL A 567 15.64 27.12 -8.57
CA VAL A 567 14.38 27.89 -8.52
C VAL A 567 13.51 27.37 -7.39
N VAL A 568 13.21 28.23 -6.42
CA VAL A 568 12.33 27.93 -5.28
C VAL A 568 10.92 28.44 -5.54
N THR A 569 9.94 27.57 -5.37
CA THR A 569 8.50 27.87 -5.45
C THR A 569 7.75 27.31 -4.25
N THR A 570 6.68 27.99 -3.83
CA THR A 570 5.74 27.47 -2.84
C THR A 570 4.71 26.59 -3.54
N ILE A 571 4.66 25.30 -3.20
CA ILE A 571 3.71 24.36 -3.82
C ILE A 571 2.48 24.08 -2.96
N ALA A 572 2.56 24.32 -1.64
CA ALA A 572 1.44 24.17 -0.73
C ALA A 572 1.64 24.96 0.57
N GLY A 573 0.53 25.41 1.17
CA GLY A 573 0.53 26.20 2.40
C GLY A 573 0.57 27.71 2.16
N MET A 574 0.40 28.48 3.23
CA MET A 574 0.46 29.94 3.19
C MET A 574 1.33 30.45 4.34
N ALA A 575 2.41 31.16 4.01
CA ALA A 575 3.29 31.72 5.02
C ALA A 575 2.56 32.69 5.96
N ALA A 576 2.96 32.69 7.24
CA ALA A 576 2.35 33.45 8.33
C ALA A 576 0.87 33.11 8.63
N ALA A 577 0.27 32.12 7.97
CA ALA A 577 -1.07 31.64 8.27
C ALA A 577 -1.03 30.14 8.62
N THR A 578 -0.99 29.83 9.91
CA THR A 578 -1.08 28.45 10.40
C THR A 578 -2.51 27.92 10.33
N GLY A 579 -2.64 26.61 10.33
CA GLY A 579 -3.92 25.92 10.41
C GLY A 579 -3.83 24.52 9.81
N SER A 580 -4.98 23.85 9.68
CA SER A 580 -5.07 22.48 9.15
C SER A 580 -5.98 22.35 7.94
N ALA A 581 -6.40 23.46 7.34
CA ALA A 581 -7.28 23.45 6.18
C ALA A 581 -6.69 22.62 5.02
N ASP A 582 -7.49 21.71 4.50
CA ASP A 582 -7.25 21.06 3.22
C ASP A 582 -7.59 22.03 2.07
N GLY A 583 -7.05 21.77 0.88
CA GLY A 583 -7.24 22.66 -0.27
C GLY A 583 -6.12 22.53 -1.30
N ASN A 584 -6.22 23.26 -2.40
CA ASN A 584 -5.19 23.27 -3.43
C ASN A 584 -4.14 24.36 -3.16
N GLY A 585 -2.86 23.98 -3.19
CA GLY A 585 -1.73 24.93 -3.13
C GLY A 585 -1.78 25.83 -1.90
N THR A 586 -1.86 27.14 -2.14
CA THR A 586 -1.89 28.16 -1.09
C THR A 586 -3.23 28.27 -0.36
N ALA A 587 -4.27 27.53 -0.77
CA ALA A 587 -5.52 27.40 -0.01
C ALA A 587 -5.35 26.47 1.20
N ALA A 588 -4.43 25.51 1.12
CA ALA A 588 -4.11 24.63 2.24
C ALA A 588 -3.39 25.38 3.36
N ARG A 589 -3.49 24.87 4.59
CA ARG A 589 -2.77 25.39 5.77
C ARG A 589 -2.04 24.24 6.45
N PHE A 590 -0.86 24.53 6.98
CA PHE A 590 -0.07 23.63 7.81
C PHE A 590 0.26 24.33 9.14
N ASN A 591 0.72 23.55 10.12
CA ASN A 591 1.26 24.06 11.37
C ASN A 591 2.54 23.30 11.70
N ALA A 592 3.66 23.98 11.45
CA ALA A 592 5.02 23.45 11.60
C ALA A 592 5.19 22.05 10.95
N PRO A 593 5.00 21.91 9.62
CA PRO A 593 5.27 20.66 8.93
C PRO A 593 6.76 20.33 9.03
N ARG A 594 7.12 19.10 9.41
CA ARG A 594 8.53 18.70 9.61
C ARG A 594 8.98 17.61 8.66
N GLY A 595 8.38 16.44 8.74
CA GLY A 595 8.74 15.30 7.92
C GLY A 595 8.12 15.42 6.53
N ILE A 596 8.87 15.03 5.50
CA ILE A 596 8.35 14.94 4.12
C ILE A 596 8.98 13.75 3.42
N THR A 597 8.20 13.04 2.62
CA THR A 597 8.67 11.96 1.75
C THR A 597 7.85 11.95 0.46
N ILE A 598 8.35 11.29 -0.58
CA ILE A 598 7.70 11.21 -1.88
C ILE A 598 7.49 9.75 -2.28
N ASP A 599 6.32 9.41 -2.82
CA ASP A 599 6.09 8.09 -3.42
C ASP A 599 6.49 8.04 -4.90
N PRO A 600 6.58 6.85 -5.52
CA PRO A 600 6.91 6.72 -6.94
C PRO A 600 5.91 7.39 -7.90
N ALA A 601 4.68 7.71 -7.44
CA ALA A 601 3.70 8.43 -8.23
C ALA A 601 3.84 9.97 -8.11
N GLY A 602 4.83 10.44 -7.36
CA GLY A 602 5.11 11.86 -7.14
C GLY A 602 4.20 12.52 -6.10
N ASN A 603 3.44 11.75 -5.31
CA ASN A 603 2.71 12.33 -4.18
C ASN A 603 3.68 12.57 -3.02
N LEU A 604 3.57 13.73 -2.40
CA LEU A 604 4.27 14.04 -1.18
C LEU A 604 3.42 13.68 0.02
N TYR A 605 4.04 13.09 1.03
CA TYR A 605 3.43 12.87 2.33
C TYR A 605 4.17 13.72 3.35
N VAL A 606 3.42 14.45 4.17
CA VAL A 606 3.94 15.46 5.08
C VAL A 606 3.45 15.18 6.48
N ALA A 607 4.37 15.17 7.45
CA ALA A 607 4.02 15.18 8.87
C ALA A 607 3.76 16.63 9.28
N ASP A 608 2.48 16.97 9.45
CA ASP A 608 2.03 18.28 9.87
C ASP A 608 2.01 18.34 11.41
N THR A 609 3.22 18.45 11.96
CA THR A 609 3.58 18.02 13.32
C THR A 609 2.70 18.64 14.40
N ASN A 610 2.50 19.96 14.38
CA ASN A 610 1.72 20.63 15.43
C ASN A 610 0.21 20.51 15.21
N ASN A 611 -0.23 20.03 14.04
CA ASN A 611 -1.61 19.64 13.82
C ASN A 611 -1.88 18.18 14.16
N HIS A 612 -0.85 17.38 14.49
CA HIS A 612 -1.01 15.95 14.81
C HIS A 612 -1.53 15.10 13.65
N THR A 613 -1.27 15.51 12.41
CA THR A 613 -1.82 14.90 11.20
C THR A 613 -0.75 14.51 10.19
N ILE A 614 -1.06 13.53 9.35
CA ILE A 614 -0.32 13.22 8.12
C ILE A 614 -1.13 13.74 6.93
N ARG A 615 -0.47 14.53 6.08
CA ARG A 615 -1.08 15.21 4.93
C ARG A 615 -0.51 14.62 3.64
N LYS A 616 -1.31 14.55 2.59
CA LYS A 616 -0.90 14.16 1.23
C LYS A 616 -0.98 15.37 0.32
N ILE A 617 0.00 15.56 -0.55
CA ILE A 617 0.00 16.55 -1.62
C ILE A 617 0.17 15.81 -2.94
N THR A 618 -0.80 15.95 -3.83
CA THR A 618 -0.71 15.37 -5.18
C THR A 618 0.18 16.22 -6.09
N PRO A 619 0.68 15.69 -7.23
CA PRO A 619 1.39 16.50 -8.22
C PRO A 619 0.62 17.73 -8.73
N ALA A 620 -0.73 17.68 -8.67
CA ALA A 620 -1.60 18.79 -9.03
C ALA A 620 -1.76 19.85 -7.92
N GLY A 621 -1.06 19.71 -6.78
CA GLY A 621 -1.09 20.65 -5.66
C GLY A 621 -2.25 20.46 -4.68
N ALA A 622 -3.15 19.48 -4.90
CA ALA A 622 -4.25 19.20 -3.97
C ALA A 622 -3.70 18.60 -2.67
N VAL A 623 -4.02 19.24 -1.54
CA VAL A 623 -3.65 18.81 -0.19
C VAL A 623 -4.86 18.22 0.53
N SER A 624 -4.69 17.04 1.12
CA SER A 624 -5.70 16.37 1.94
C SER A 624 -5.10 15.81 3.23
N THR A 625 -5.87 15.79 4.31
CA THR A 625 -5.54 15.05 5.53
C THR A 625 -5.85 13.57 5.31
N ILE A 626 -4.85 12.71 5.51
CA ILE A 626 -4.98 11.27 5.26
C ILE A 626 -4.81 10.41 6.52
N ALA A 627 -4.32 10.98 7.63
CA ALA A 627 -4.31 10.33 8.93
C ALA A 627 -4.21 11.36 10.06
N GLY A 628 -4.72 11.02 11.25
CA GLY A 628 -4.77 11.93 12.40
C GLY A 628 -5.95 12.88 12.35
N LYS A 629 -6.17 13.61 13.44
CA LYS A 629 -7.19 14.65 13.54
C LYS A 629 -6.60 15.94 14.11
N ALA A 630 -6.80 17.04 13.39
CA ALA A 630 -6.26 18.33 13.75
C ALA A 630 -6.67 18.74 15.18
N GLY A 631 -5.67 19.14 15.99
CA GLY A 631 -5.88 19.55 17.38
C GLY A 631 -6.14 18.41 18.37
N GLU A 632 -6.15 17.15 17.92
CA GLU A 632 -6.32 15.97 18.78
C GLU A 632 -5.04 15.13 18.81
N ALA A 633 -4.17 15.47 19.75
CA ALA A 633 -2.96 14.70 20.02
C ALA A 633 -3.28 13.35 20.70
N GLY A 634 -2.44 12.34 20.50
CA GLY A 634 -2.56 11.08 21.22
C GLY A 634 -1.79 9.93 20.58
N THR A 635 -2.14 8.70 20.97
CA THR A 635 -1.42 7.48 20.60
C THR A 635 -2.32 6.40 19.99
N ALA A 636 -3.61 6.72 19.77
CA ALA A 636 -4.59 5.77 19.29
C ALA A 636 -4.20 5.22 17.92
N ASN A 637 -4.14 3.88 17.85
CA ASN A 637 -4.05 3.11 16.61
C ASN A 637 -5.44 2.94 15.99
N THR A 638 -5.47 2.52 14.73
CA THR A 638 -6.71 2.10 14.07
C THR A 638 -6.70 0.58 13.94
N PRO A 639 -7.87 -0.08 13.96
CA PRO A 639 -7.97 -1.53 13.83
C PRO A 639 -7.29 -2.09 12.59
#